data_AF-A0A957TLJ0-F1
#
_entry.id   AF-A0A957TLJ0-F1
#
_cell.length_a   1.000
_cell.length_b   1.000
_cell.length_c   1.000
_cell.angle_alpha   90.00
_cell.angle_beta   90.00
_cell.angle_gamma   90.00
#
_symmetry.space_group_name_H-M   'P 1'
#
loop_
_entity.id
_entity.type
_entity.pdbx_description
1 polymer ?
#
loop_
_entity_poly.entity_id
_entity_poly.type
_entity_poly.pdbx_seq_one_letter_code
_entity_poly.pdbx_strand_id
1 'polypeptide(L)' 'MIMLTNVVVAIRKIRMDLEEDAGENFPTDVSRELLVLYDILKALEFNIFIIEDALGEIGYRFVTTYTSTPLAIRVNP' A
#
# COMPACT_ATOMS: atom_id res chain seq x y z
N MET A 1 15.50 -13.58 10.07
CA MET A 1 14.06 -13.85 10.11
C MET A 1 13.29 -12.94 11.08
N ILE A 2 13.80 -12.65 12.28
CA ILE A 2 13.14 -11.74 13.26
C ILE A 2 12.93 -10.30 12.71
N MET A 3 13.84 -9.81 11.88
CA MET A 3 13.80 -8.44 11.34
C MET A 3 12.61 -8.17 10.41
N LEU A 4 12.20 -9.16 9.61
CA LEU A 4 11.14 -8.99 8.59
C LEU A 4 9.74 -8.98 9.22
N THR A 5 9.53 -9.74 10.29
CA THR A 5 8.27 -9.71 11.06
C THR A 5 8.02 -8.34 11.68
N ASN A 6 9.08 -7.67 12.17
CA ASN A 6 8.97 -6.32 12.73
C ASN A 6 8.59 -5.28 11.67
N VAL A 7 9.02 -5.46 10.42
CA VAL A 7 8.64 -4.57 9.31
C VAL A 7 7.13 -4.64 9.07
N VAL A 8 6.55 -5.83 8.96
CA VAL A 8 5.11 -5.98 8.74
C VAL A 8 4.30 -5.33 9.86
N VAL A 9 4.71 -5.54 11.12
CA VAL A 9 4.06 -4.91 12.28
C VAL A 9 4.16 -3.37 12.22
N ALA A 10 5.33 -2.84 11.85
CA ALA A 10 5.52 -1.41 11.72
C ALA A 10 4.66 -0.82 10.59
N ILE A 11 4.61 -1.48 9.42
CA ILE A 11 3.78 -1.06 8.29
C ILE A 11 2.30 -1.10 8.65
N ARG A 12 1.83 -2.15 9.33
CA ARG A 12 0.44 -2.22 9.81
C ARG A 12 0.12 -1.05 10.73
N LYS A 13 1.02 -0.73 11.67
CA LYS A 13 0.83 0.40 12.58
C LYS A 13 0.75 1.72 11.82
N ILE A 14 1.70 1.99 10.93
CA ILE A 14 1.68 3.21 10.11
C ILE A 14 0.39 3.30 9.29
N ARG A 15 -0.06 2.20 8.69
CA ARG A 15 -1.32 2.18 7.93
C ARG A 15 -2.54 2.45 8.82
N MET A 16 -2.58 1.92 10.05
CA MET A 16 -3.64 2.24 11.02
C MET A 16 -3.64 3.72 11.42
N ASP A 17 -2.46 4.28 11.68
CA ASP A 17 -2.31 5.69 12.05
C ASP A 17 -2.79 6.59 10.89
N LEU A 18 -2.45 6.24 9.64
CA LEU A 18 -2.94 6.95 8.44
C LEU A 18 -4.47 6.84 8.24
N GLU A 19 -5.03 5.67 8.54
CA GLU A 19 -6.48 5.43 8.47
C GLU A 19 -7.23 6.25 9.52
N GLU A 20 -6.69 6.32 10.75
CA GLU A 20 -7.23 7.15 11.82
C GLU A 20 -7.16 8.65 11.47
N ASP A 21 -6.03 9.12 10.93
CA ASP A 21 -5.84 10.51 10.53
C ASP A 21 -6.75 10.92 9.36
N ALA A 22 -6.97 10.03 8.39
CA ALA A 22 -7.81 10.29 7.22
C ALA A 22 -9.32 10.14 7.49
N GLY A 23 -9.70 9.33 8.49
CA GLY A 23 -11.09 9.06 8.84
C GLY A 23 -11.91 8.55 7.66
N GLU A 24 -13.05 9.21 7.38
CA GLU A 24 -13.97 8.82 6.30
C GLU A 24 -13.39 8.96 4.88
N ASN A 25 -12.29 9.72 4.72
CA ASN A 25 -11.65 9.91 3.43
C ASN A 25 -10.62 8.83 3.08
N PHE A 26 -10.33 7.90 4.00
CA PHE A 26 -9.48 6.75 3.72
C PHE A 26 -10.10 5.88 2.62
N PRO A 27 -9.34 5.40 1.61
CA PRO A 27 -7.89 5.50 1.43
C PRO A 27 -7.40 6.68 0.55
N THR A 28 -8.29 7.58 0.12
CA THR A 28 -8.00 8.59 -0.90
C THR A 28 -6.99 9.64 -0.43
N ASP A 29 -7.19 10.19 0.77
CA ASP A 29 -6.38 11.29 1.30
C ASP A 29 -4.93 10.88 1.64
N VAL A 30 -4.70 9.58 1.84
CA VAL A 30 -3.38 8.98 2.17
C VAL A 30 -2.89 8.06 1.05
N SER A 31 -3.37 8.29 -0.17
CA SER A 31 -3.10 7.45 -1.34
C SER A 31 -1.61 7.31 -1.66
N ARG A 32 -0.83 8.39 -1.49
CA ARG A 32 0.63 8.38 -1.72
C ARG A 32 1.33 7.51 -0.68
N GLU A 33 0.97 7.67 0.58
CA GLU A 33 1.55 6.95 1.71
C GLU A 33 1.27 5.45 1.55
N LEU A 34 0.05 5.07 1.18
CA LEU A 34 -0.31 3.67 0.89
C LEU A 34 0.53 3.08 -0.25
N LEU A 35 0.79 3.83 -1.32
CA LEU A 35 1.67 3.40 -2.41
C LEU A 35 3.11 3.20 -1.93
N VAL A 36 3.63 4.09 -1.07
CA VAL A 36 4.97 3.94 -0.48
C VAL A 36 5.05 2.69 0.40
N LEU A 37 4.04 2.43 1.24
CA LEU A 37 3.99 1.22 2.05
C LEU A 37 3.97 -0.05 1.18
N TYR A 38 3.22 -0.03 0.07
CA TYR A 38 3.20 -1.11 -0.92
C TYR A 38 4.59 -1.32 -1.55
N ASP A 39 5.25 -0.26 -2.01
CA ASP A 39 6.57 -0.32 -2.63
C ASP A 39 7.64 -0.87 -1.68
N ILE A 40 7.61 -0.46 -0.40
CA ILE A 40 8.52 -0.99 0.63
C ILE A 40 8.32 -2.51 0.78
N LEU A 41 7.08 -2.97 0.88
CA LEU A 41 6.80 -4.40 1.06
C LEU A 41 7.16 -5.20 -0.20
N LYS A 42 6.96 -4.65 -1.40
CA LYS A 42 7.37 -5.25 -2.67
C LYS A 42 8.89 -5.32 -2.82
N ALA A 43 9.61 -4.27 -2.43
CA ALA A 43 11.07 -4.23 -2.48
C ALA A 43 11.72 -5.23 -1.51
N LEU A 44 11.02 -5.59 -0.44
CA LEU A 44 11.41 -6.64 0.51
C LEU A 44 10.93 -8.04 0.09
N GLU A 45 10.37 -8.18 -1.11
CA GLU A 45 9.92 -9.45 -1.70
C GLU A 45 8.87 -10.19 -0.85
N PHE A 46 8.07 -9.48 -0.06
CA PHE A 46 6.95 -10.10 0.64
C PHE A 46 5.94 -10.67 -0.36
N ASN A 47 5.35 -11.81 -0.02
CA ASN A 47 4.30 -12.41 -0.84
C ASN A 47 2.99 -11.59 -0.75
N ILE A 48 2.12 -11.81 -1.72
CA ILE A 48 0.86 -11.07 -1.87
C ILE A 48 -0.01 -11.09 -0.60
N PHE A 49 -0.08 -12.21 0.11
CA PHE A 49 -0.91 -12.36 1.30
C PHE A 49 -0.37 -11.53 2.47
N ILE A 50 0.96 -11.44 2.63
CA ILE A 50 1.58 -10.58 3.65
C ILE A 50 1.36 -9.10 3.32
N ILE A 51 1.41 -8.74 2.04
CA ILE A 51 1.21 -7.37 1.60
C ILE A 51 -0.24 -6.93 1.84
N GLU A 52 -1.19 -7.77 1.44
CA GLU A 52 -2.62 -7.53 1.65
C GLU A 52 -2.98 -7.39 3.13
N ASP A 53 -2.46 -8.29 3.97
CA ASP A 53 -2.68 -8.22 5.42
C ASP A 53 -2.01 -6.98 6.06
N ALA A 54 -0.82 -6.57 5.58
CA ALA A 54 -0.15 -5.38 6.10
C ALA A 54 -0.91 -4.09 5.79
N LEU A 55 -1.38 -3.96 4.56
CA LEU A 55 -2.11 -2.78 4.07
C LEU A 55 -3.60 -2.79 4.43
N GLY A 56 -4.15 -3.94 4.82
CA GLY A 56 -5.59 -4.15 4.94
C GLY A 56 -6.27 -4.25 3.57
N GLU A 57 -7.46 -4.88 3.54
CA GLU A 57 -8.17 -5.15 2.27
C GLU A 57 -8.42 -3.86 1.45
N ILE A 58 -8.90 -2.80 2.10
CA ILE A 58 -9.22 -1.53 1.44
C ILE A 58 -7.95 -0.88 0.86
N GLY A 59 -6.90 -0.76 1.67
CA GLY A 59 -5.63 -0.17 1.25
C GLY A 59 -4.98 -0.98 0.12
N TYR A 60 -4.98 -2.31 0.23
CA TYR A 60 -4.45 -3.20 -0.80
C TYR A 60 -5.22 -3.11 -2.13
N ARG A 61 -6.56 -3.13 -2.07
CA ARG A 61 -7.42 -2.97 -3.25
C ARG A 61 -7.20 -1.62 -3.92
N PHE A 62 -7.03 -0.56 -3.13
CA PHE A 62 -6.77 0.78 -3.65
C PHE A 62 -5.45 0.84 -4.42
N VAL A 63 -4.33 0.41 -3.83
CA VAL A 63 -3.01 0.49 -4.48
C VAL A 63 -2.91 -0.44 -5.70
N THR A 64 -3.52 -1.61 -5.65
CA THR A 64 -3.53 -2.54 -6.79
C THR A 64 -4.38 -2.03 -7.95
N THR A 65 -5.51 -1.35 -7.66
CA THR A 65 -6.31 -0.67 -8.69
C THR A 65 -5.53 0.49 -9.30
N TYR A 66 -4.85 1.29 -8.46
CA TYR A 66 -4.04 2.42 -8.91
C TYR A 66 -2.90 1.98 -9.84
N THR A 67 -2.15 0.94 -9.45
CA THR A 67 -1.01 0.40 -10.22
C THR A 67 -1.41 -0.39 -11.45
N SER A 68 -2.61 -0.98 -11.47
CA SER A 68 -3.12 -1.74 -12.62
C SER A 68 -3.77 -0.86 -13.68
N THR A 69 -3.86 0.45 -13.47
CA THR A 69 -4.41 1.37 -14.46
C THR A 69 -3.39 1.56 -15.59
N PRO A 70 -3.67 1.10 -16.83
CA PRO A 70 -2.73 1.25 -17.93
C PRO A 70 -2.54 2.74 -18.21
N LEU A 71 -1.28 3.20 -18.14
CA LEU A 71 -0.92 4.53 -18.62
C LEU A 71 -1.17 4.56 -20.12
N ALA A 72 -2.19 5.31 -20.55
CA ALA A 72 -2.38 5.61 -21.96
C ALA A 72 -1.19 6.48 -22.42
N ILE A 73 -0.12 5.84 -22.90
CA ILE A 73 0.97 6.53 -23.55
C ILE A 73 0.39 7.08 -24.85
N ARG A 74 0.04 8.38 -24.86
CA ARG A 74 -0.22 9.11 -26.10
C ARG A 74 1.09 9.19 -26.86
N VAL A 75 1.30 8.25 -27.79
CA VAL A 75 2.33 8.39 -28.81
C VAL A 75 1.82 9.46 -29.77
N ASN A 76 2.35 10.68 -29.66
CA ASN A 76 2.07 11.73 -30.63
C ASN A 76 2.82 11.36 -31.92
N PRO A 77 2.15 11.31 -33.09
CA PRO A 77 2.78 10.93 -34.36
C PRO A 77 3.85 11.93 -34.83
#